data_AF-A0A7V2NQZ4-F1
#
_entry.id   AF-A0A7V2NQZ4-F1
#
_cell.length_a   1.000
_cell.length_b   1.000
_cell.length_c   1.000
_cell.angle_alpha   90.00
_cell.angle_beta   90.00
_cell.angle_gamma   90.00
#
_symmetry.space_group_name_H-M   'P 1'
#
loop_
_entity.id
_entity.type
_entity.pdbx_description
1 polymer ?
#
loop_
_entity_poly.entity_id
_entity_poly.type
_entity_poly.pdbx_seq_one_letter_code
_entity_poly.pdbx_strand_id
1 'polypeptide(L)'
;MPSIINIAHAGARSLAPENTIAAARKAQLVGADMWELDVAVTSDGELILFHDDSLARTTNAVEAFPTRAPWTFTTFSLEEIRTLDAGSWFAKTDPFGEIAAGKVSKAELESYHG
;
A
#
# COMPACT_ATOMS: atom_id res chain seq x y z
N MET A 1 10.12 13.31 -31.35
CA MET A 1 8.76 13.36 -30.78
C MET A 1 8.92 13.41 -29.26
N PRO A 2 8.14 14.20 -28.51
CA PRO A 2 8.17 14.12 -27.06
C PRO A 2 7.70 12.72 -26.62
N SER A 3 8.40 12.12 -25.66
CA SER A 3 8.02 10.84 -25.06
C SER A 3 6.93 11.08 -24.00
N ILE A 4 5.86 10.30 -24.05
CA ILE A 4 4.89 10.21 -22.94
C ILE A 4 5.52 9.33 -21.86
N ILE A 5 5.52 9.80 -20.61
CA ILE A 5 5.95 9.01 -19.45
C ILE A 5 4.69 8.51 -18.74
N ASN A 6 4.58 7.20 -18.58
CA ASN A 6 3.55 6.54 -17.81
C ASN A 6 4.05 6.31 -16.37
N ILE A 7 3.45 7.03 -15.42
CA ILE A 7 3.83 6.99 -14.00
C ILE A 7 2.77 6.20 -13.22
N ALA A 8 3.19 5.12 -12.57
CA ALA A 8 2.32 4.28 -11.77
C ALA A 8 2.07 4.88 -10.39
N HIS A 9 0.85 5.37 -10.17
CA HIS A 9 0.41 6.08 -8.96
C HIS A 9 0.29 5.14 -7.74
N ALA A 10 1.08 5.41 -6.71
CA ALA A 10 1.33 4.55 -5.56
C ALA A 10 1.74 3.11 -5.95
N GLY A 11 2.43 2.99 -7.09
CA GLY A 11 2.73 1.73 -7.77
C GLY A 11 1.56 1.28 -8.66
N ALA A 12 1.45 -0.01 -8.96
CA ALA A 12 0.27 -0.52 -9.65
C ALA A 12 -0.88 -0.73 -8.67
N ARG A 13 -1.35 0.34 -8.02
CA ARG A 13 -2.34 0.28 -6.91
C ARG A 13 -3.66 -0.40 -7.27
N SER A 14 -3.98 -0.51 -8.55
CA SER A 14 -5.15 -1.28 -9.02
C SER A 14 -4.92 -2.79 -9.03
N LEU A 15 -3.67 -3.26 -8.98
CA LEU A 15 -3.26 -4.66 -9.14
C LEU A 15 -2.48 -5.21 -7.94
N ALA A 16 -2.13 -4.35 -6.97
CA ALA A 16 -1.35 -4.67 -5.78
C ALA A 16 -1.62 -3.62 -4.68
N PRO A 17 -1.37 -3.93 -3.39
CA PRO A 17 -1.56 -2.99 -2.30
C PRO A 17 -0.67 -1.75 -2.47
N GLU A 18 -1.28 -0.57 -2.46
CA GLU A 18 -0.62 0.72 -2.73
C GLU A 18 0.61 0.97 -1.82
N ASN A 19 1.61 1.69 -2.34
CA ASN A 19 2.82 2.07 -1.61
C ASN A 19 3.64 0.90 -1.01
N THR A 20 3.44 -0.32 -1.52
CA THR A 20 4.28 -1.49 -1.18
C THR A 20 5.32 -1.79 -2.27
N ILE A 21 6.37 -2.53 -1.88
CA ILE A 21 7.33 -3.09 -2.86
C ILE A 21 6.64 -4.03 -3.85
N ALA A 22 5.55 -4.70 -3.46
CA ALA A 22 4.76 -5.51 -4.37
C ALA A 22 4.10 -4.65 -5.47
N ALA A 23 3.51 -3.51 -5.13
CA ALA A 23 2.96 -2.57 -6.10
C ALA A 23 4.01 -1.94 -7.01
N ALA A 24 5.20 -1.64 -6.49
CA ALA A 24 6.33 -1.17 -7.29
C ALA A 24 6.78 -2.22 -8.31
N ARG A 25 6.97 -3.48 -7.88
CA ARG A 25 7.31 -4.59 -8.77
C ARG A 25 6.22 -4.83 -9.81
N LYS A 26 4.95 -4.78 -9.40
CA LYS A 26 3.82 -4.94 -10.31
C LYS A 26 3.76 -3.82 -11.36
N ALA A 27 4.03 -2.56 -10.97
CA ALA A 27 4.14 -1.43 -11.90
C ALA A 27 5.22 -1.65 -12.96
N GLN A 28 6.40 -2.10 -12.54
CA GLN A 28 7.48 -2.45 -13.47
C GLN A 28 7.05 -3.58 -14.43
N LEU A 29 6.41 -4.63 -13.91
CA LEU A 29 5.97 -5.78 -14.70
C LEU A 29 4.91 -5.41 -15.76
N VAL A 30 4.05 -4.43 -15.48
CA VAL A 30 3.03 -3.95 -16.43
C VAL A 30 3.52 -2.83 -17.35
N GLY A 31 4.81 -2.49 -17.27
CA GLY A 31 5.46 -1.56 -18.22
C GLY A 31 5.29 -0.08 -17.87
N ALA A 32 5.14 0.28 -16.59
CA ALA A 32 5.25 1.67 -16.18
C ALA A 32 6.69 2.18 -16.32
N ASP A 33 6.85 3.44 -16.74
CA ASP A 33 8.15 4.10 -16.86
C ASP A 33 8.70 4.53 -15.50
N MET A 34 7.80 4.90 -14.58
CA MET A 34 8.13 5.36 -13.23
C MET A 34 7.13 4.84 -12.20
N TRP A 35 7.58 4.82 -10.94
CA TRP A 35 6.75 4.57 -9.76
C TRP A 35 6.62 5.89 -8.99
N GLU A 36 5.39 6.35 -8.81
CA GLU A 36 5.06 7.44 -7.89
C GLU A 36 4.66 6.86 -6.53
N LEU A 37 5.07 7.54 -5.45
CA LEU A 37 4.87 7.11 -4.08
C LEU A 37 4.62 8.30 -3.18
N ASP A 38 3.92 8.05 -2.08
CA ASP A 38 3.64 9.01 -1.03
C ASP A 38 4.58 8.79 0.15
N VAL A 39 5.20 9.85 0.66
CA VAL A 39 6.09 9.78 1.81
C VAL A 39 5.45 10.48 3.01
N ALA A 40 5.41 9.78 4.14
CA ALA A 40 4.95 10.29 5.41
C ALA A 40 6.04 10.16 6.49
N VAL A 41 5.83 10.81 7.63
CA VAL A 41 6.78 10.84 8.76
C VAL A 41 6.10 10.33 10.03
N THR A 42 6.72 9.36 10.69
CA THR A 42 6.24 8.76 11.94
C THR A 42 6.44 9.69 13.14
N SER A 43 5.89 9.32 14.31
CA SER A 43 6.06 10.08 15.56
C SER A 43 7.51 10.23 16.01
N ASP A 44 8.37 9.28 15.64
CA ASP A 44 9.81 9.23 15.94
C ASP A 44 10.68 9.76 14.79
N GLY A 45 10.08 10.38 13.75
CA GLY A 45 10.80 11.11 12.71
C GLY A 45 11.29 10.26 11.54
N GLU A 46 10.87 9.00 11.46
CA GLU A 46 11.26 8.07 10.39
C GLU A 46 10.34 8.21 9.16
N LEU A 47 10.89 7.93 7.97
CA LEU A 47 10.13 7.98 6.72
C LEU A 47 9.43 6.65 6.45
N ILE A 48 8.18 6.72 6.03
CA ILE A 48 7.38 5.59 5.56
C ILE A 48 6.74 5.92 4.21
N LEU A 49 6.35 4.88 3.47
CA LEU A 49 5.50 5.03 2.30
C LEU A 49 4.03 4.89 2.72
N PHE A 50 3.28 5.99 2.73
CA PHE A 50 1.90 5.99 3.21
C PHE A 50 1.13 7.22 2.70
N HIS A 51 -0.08 7.00 2.18
CA HIS A 51 -0.90 8.04 1.54
C HIS A 51 -1.89 8.71 2.50
N ASP A 52 -2.57 7.93 3.34
CA ASP A 52 -3.68 8.43 4.16
C ASP A 52 -3.21 9.11 5.45
N ASP A 53 -4.09 9.90 6.08
CA ASP A 53 -3.84 10.42 7.43
C ASP A 53 -3.96 9.33 8.52
N SER A 54 -4.68 8.24 8.23
CA SER A 54 -5.00 7.17 9.18
C SER A 54 -4.58 5.81 8.64
N LEU A 55 -3.99 4.99 9.51
CA LEU A 55 -3.58 3.61 9.22
C LEU A 55 -4.78 2.66 8.98
N ALA A 56 -6.00 3.08 9.29
CA ALA A 56 -7.16 2.18 9.38
C ALA A 56 -7.64 1.58 8.05
N ARG A 57 -7.45 2.24 6.90
CA ARG A 57 -7.98 1.75 5.60
C ARG A 57 -7.11 0.67 4.99
N THR A 58 -5.80 0.90 5.02
CA THR A 58 -4.80 0.11 4.28
C THR A 58 -3.90 -0.71 5.19
N THR A 59 -4.25 -0.83 6.48
CA THR A 59 -3.56 -1.73 7.41
C THR A 59 -4.54 -2.43 8.36
N ASN A 60 -4.03 -3.30 9.24
CA ASN A 60 -4.76 -3.90 10.36
C ASN A 60 -4.64 -3.13 11.69
N ALA A 61 -4.35 -1.83 11.67
CA ALA A 61 -4.13 -1.03 12.89
C ALA A 61 -5.32 -1.03 13.86
N VAL A 62 -6.55 -1.11 13.34
CA VAL A 62 -7.77 -1.17 14.16
C VAL A 62 -7.79 -2.41 15.03
N GLU A 63 -7.42 -3.57 14.47
CA GLU A 63 -7.35 -4.83 15.21
C GLU A 63 -6.09 -4.94 16.07
N ALA A 64 -4.93 -4.49 15.57
CA ALA A 64 -3.66 -4.58 16.27
C ALA A 64 -3.55 -3.60 17.46
N PHE A 65 -4.16 -2.42 17.34
CA PHE A 65 -4.11 -1.36 18.35
C PHE A 65 -5.51 -0.77 18.64
N PRO A 66 -6.45 -1.57 19.17
CA PRO A 66 -7.87 -1.18 19.27
C PRO A 66 -8.13 0.01 20.20
N THR A 67 -7.21 0.29 21.14
CA THR A 67 -7.32 1.39 22.11
C THR A 67 -6.56 2.66 21.70
N ARG A 68 -5.94 2.68 20.50
CA ARG A 68 -5.08 3.78 20.04
C ARG A 68 -5.77 4.77 19.10
N ALA A 69 -7.10 4.74 19.00
CA ALA A 69 -7.84 5.69 18.16
C ALA A 69 -7.54 7.16 18.57
N PRO A 70 -7.41 8.09 17.60
CA PRO A 70 -7.41 7.85 16.16
C PRO A 70 -6.10 7.19 15.68
N TRP A 71 -6.19 6.25 14.74
CA TRP A 71 -5.02 5.54 14.16
C TRP A 71 -4.19 6.43 13.22
N THR A 72 -4.01 7.70 13.55
CA THR A 72 -3.25 8.67 12.76
C THR A 72 -1.77 8.30 12.77
N PHE A 73 -1.16 8.16 11.59
CA PHE A 73 0.21 7.63 11.47
C PHE A 73 1.24 8.47 12.24
N THR A 74 1.01 9.77 12.42
CA THR A 74 1.89 10.69 13.16
C THR A 74 1.98 10.39 14.66
N THR A 75 1.16 9.48 15.17
CA THR A 75 1.13 9.07 16.59
C THR A 75 1.71 7.68 16.83
N PHE A 76 2.22 7.02 15.79
CA PHE A 76 2.84 5.71 15.85
C PHE A 76 4.34 5.82 15.60
N SER A 77 5.13 5.01 16.28
CA SER A 77 6.57 4.87 15.96
C SER A 77 6.77 3.99 14.72
N LEU A 78 7.95 4.04 14.11
CA LEU A 78 8.28 3.12 13.01
C LEU A 78 8.22 1.66 13.48
N GLU A 79 8.65 1.38 14.72
CA GLU A 79 8.59 0.04 15.30
C GLU A 79 7.15 -0.48 15.36
N GLU A 80 6.20 0.34 15.82
CA GLU A 80 4.78 -0.04 15.85
C GLU A 80 4.22 -0.25 14.45
N ILE A 81 4.50 0.66 13.51
CA ILE A 81 4.01 0.57 12.12
C ILE A 81 4.54 -0.69 11.43
N ARG A 82 5.79 -1.08 11.68
CA ARG A 82 6.40 -2.32 11.13
C ARG A 82 5.72 -3.61 11.59
N THR A 83 4.89 -3.56 12.64
CA THR A 83 4.11 -4.73 13.08
C THR A 83 2.78 -4.89 12.35
N LEU A 84 2.37 -3.87 11.58
CA LEU A 84 1.10 -3.87 10.88
C LEU A 84 1.18 -4.64 9.56
N ASP A 85 0.09 -5.29 9.20
CA ASP A 85 -0.13 -5.84 7.86
C ASP A 85 -0.69 -4.73 6.97
N ALA A 86 0.03 -4.36 5.90
CA ALA A 86 -0.35 -3.33 4.92
C ALA A 86 -0.75 -3.91 3.55
N GLY A 87 -0.89 -5.24 3.45
CA GLY A 87 -1.18 -5.95 2.19
C GLY A 87 -2.55 -6.61 2.13
N SER A 88 -2.96 -7.28 3.21
CA SER A 88 -4.11 -8.18 3.26
C SER A 88 -5.45 -7.48 2.98
N TRP A 89 -5.55 -6.17 3.24
CA TRP A 89 -6.76 -5.38 2.98
C TRP A 89 -7.13 -5.38 1.48
N PHE A 90 -6.12 -5.44 0.59
CA PHE A 90 -6.33 -5.38 -0.85
C PHE A 90 -7.12 -6.59 -1.34
N ALA A 91 -6.71 -7.80 -0.90
CA ALA A 91 -7.40 -9.04 -1.24
C ALA A 91 -8.81 -9.12 -0.63
N LYS A 92 -9.02 -8.51 0.55
CA LYS A 92 -10.31 -8.51 1.25
C LYS A 92 -11.33 -7.57 0.61
N THR A 93 -10.88 -6.45 0.04
CA THR A 93 -11.77 -5.36 -0.38
C THR A 93 -11.93 -5.24 -1.89
N ASP A 94 -11.03 -5.82 -2.69
CA ASP A 94 -10.98 -5.69 -4.16
C ASP A 94 -11.26 -4.25 -4.63
N PRO A 95 -10.43 -3.27 -4.20
CA PRO A 95 -10.78 -1.85 -4.22
C PRO A 95 -11.02 -1.29 -5.64
N PHE A 96 -10.55 -2.00 -6.67
CA PHE A 96 -10.71 -1.62 -8.08
C PHE A 96 -11.48 -2.66 -8.91
N GLY A 97 -11.94 -3.76 -8.32
CA GLY A 97 -12.64 -4.84 -9.04
C GLY A 97 -11.74 -5.71 -9.92
N GLU A 98 -10.42 -5.53 -9.86
CA GLU A 98 -9.45 -6.20 -10.73
C GLU A 98 -9.19 -7.65 -10.30
N ILE A 99 -9.46 -7.98 -9.02
CA ILE A 99 -9.41 -9.36 -8.55
C ILE A 99 -10.59 -10.13 -9.14
N ALA A 100 -11.80 -9.60 -9.02
CA ALA A 100 -13.00 -10.20 -9.63
C ALA A 100 -12.89 -10.29 -11.16
N ALA A 101 -12.20 -9.33 -11.80
CA ALA A 101 -11.91 -9.35 -13.24
C ALA A 101 -10.79 -10.35 -13.64
N GLY A 102 -10.17 -11.04 -12.67
CA GLY A 102 -9.14 -12.05 -12.91
C GLY A 102 -7.79 -11.47 -13.35
N LYS A 103 -7.51 -10.19 -13.07
CA LYS A 103 -6.23 -9.54 -13.41
C LYS A 103 -5.13 -9.75 -12.38
N VAL A 104 -5.48 -10.20 -11.18
CA VAL A 104 -4.55 -10.55 -10.10
C VAL A 104 -4.63 -12.04 -9.84
N SER A 105 -3.51 -12.73 -9.92
CA SER A 105 -3.46 -14.18 -9.72
C SER A 105 -3.59 -14.55 -8.24
N LYS A 106 -4.00 -15.79 -7.97
CA LYS A 106 -4.06 -16.32 -6.60
C LYS A 106 -2.71 -16.25 -5.88
N ALA A 107 -1.63 -16.58 -6.58
CA ALA A 107 -0.27 -16.53 -6.02
C ALA A 107 0.15 -15.10 -5.66
N GLU A 108 -0.26 -14.11 -6.44
CA GLU A 108 -0.02 -12.70 -6.10
C GLU A 108 -0.81 -12.30 -4.85
N LEU A 109 -2.10 -12.64 -4.77
CA LEU A 109 -2.92 -12.35 -3.59
C LEU A 109 -2.36 -13.01 -2.32
N GLU A 110 -1.89 -14.25 -2.43
CA GLU A 110 -1.24 -14.97 -1.33
C GLU A 110 0.08 -14.31 -0.91
N SER A 111 0.72 -13.53 -1.78
CA SER A 111 1.94 -12.76 -1.46
C SER A 111 1.67 -11.37 -0.87
N TYR A 112 0.44 -10.88 -0.94
CA TYR A 112 0.05 -9.55 -0.45
C TYR A 112 -0.36 -9.62 1.02
N HIS A 113 0.61 -9.88 1.88
CA HIS A 113 0.45 -9.94 3.34
C HIS A 113 1.65 -9.32 4.04
N GLY A 114 1.43 -8.87 5.28
CA GLY A 114 2.44 -8.19 6.09
C GLY A 114 2.67 -6.73 5.74
#